data_AF-A0A7K8XNM6-F1
#
_entry.id   AF-A0A7K8XNM6-F1
#
_cell.length_a   1.000
_cell.length_b   1.000
_cell.length_c   1.000
_cell.angle_alpha   90.00
_cell.angle_beta   90.00
_cell.angle_gamma   90.00
#
_symmetry.space_group_name_H-M   'P 1'
#
loop_
_entity.id
_entity.type
_entity.pdbx_description
1 polymer ?
#
loop_
_entity_poly.entity_id
_entity_poly.type
_entity_poly.pdbx_seq_one_letter_code
_entity_poly.pdbx_strand_id
1 'polypeptide(L)'
;VAVPLSRLLPYPSYAGEATSGDIALAQLAWPVTFSAAILPVCLPSPNLNFPPGTRCVATGWGDIREGGEEEEEEGVGERGGGGSGG
;
A
#
# COMPACT_ATOMS: atom_id res chain seq x y z
N VAL A 1 5.75 -16.49 -6.85
CA VAL A 1 6.92 -16.75 -6.00
C VAL A 1 6.80 -15.86 -4.78
N ALA A 2 6.98 -16.38 -3.57
CA ALA A 2 7.04 -15.57 -2.35
C ALA A 2 8.45 -15.70 -1.75
N VAL A 3 9.06 -14.57 -1.39
CA VAL A 3 10.40 -14.52 -0.80
C VAL A 3 10.32 -13.72 0.50
N PRO A 4 10.72 -14.28 1.66
CA PRO A 4 10.78 -13.54 2.91
C PRO A 4 11.77 -12.38 2.84
N LEU A 5 11.55 -11.38 3.68
CA LEU A 5 12.50 -10.29 3.88
C LEU A 5 13.54 -10.69 4.92
N SER A 6 14.81 -10.42 4.63
CA SER A 6 15.88 -10.49 5.63
C SER A 6 16.00 -9.20 6.42
N ARG A 7 15.74 -8.05 5.77
CA ARG A 7 15.90 -6.73 6.39
C ARG A 7 14.97 -5.70 5.78
N LEU A 8 14.47 -4.81 6.63
CA LEU A 8 13.83 -3.55 6.26
C LEU A 8 14.74 -2.38 6.63
N LEU A 9 14.90 -1.42 5.71
CA LEU A 9 15.79 -0.27 5.82
C LEU A 9 15.01 1.00 5.45
N PRO A 10 14.30 1.63 6.41
CA PRO A 10 13.64 2.90 6.16
C PRO A 10 14.68 4.02 5.96
N TYR A 11 14.29 5.08 5.24
CA TYR A 11 15.13 6.27 5.14
C TYR A 11 15.40 6.85 6.55
N PRO A 12 16.67 7.04 6.95
CA PRO A 12 17.00 7.36 8.35
C PRO A 12 16.40 8.66 8.90
N SER A 13 16.06 9.61 8.03
CA SER A 13 15.50 10.91 8.42
C SER A 13 13.99 11.01 8.19
N TYR A 14 13.33 9.91 7.81
CA TYR A 14 11.87 9.86 7.74
C TYR A 14 11.28 10.00 9.15
N ALA A 15 10.38 10.95 9.34
CA ALA A 15 9.75 11.25 10.63
C ALA A 15 8.21 11.23 10.57
N GLY A 16 7.64 10.60 9.54
CA GLY A 16 6.18 10.47 9.34
C GLY A 16 5.63 11.28 8.17
N GLU A 17 4.30 11.30 8.05
CA GLU A 17 3.56 11.81 6.88
C GLU A 17 3.88 13.26 6.47
N ALA A 18 4.30 14.09 7.41
CA ALA A 18 4.65 15.49 7.15
C ALA A 18 6.10 15.71 6.69
N THR A 19 6.91 14.65 6.56
CA THR A 19 8.34 14.73 6.25
C THR A 19 8.68 14.13 4.88
N SER A 20 9.69 14.72 4.23
CA SER A 20 10.24 14.18 2.98
C SER A 20 10.96 12.85 3.20
N GLY A 21 11.06 12.05 2.16
CA GLY A 21 11.83 10.80 2.20
C GLY A 21 11.01 9.61 2.66
N ASP A 22 9.73 9.56 2.29
CA ASP A 22 8.89 8.37 2.40
C ASP A 22 9.38 7.30 1.40
N ILE A 23 10.43 6.59 1.82
CA ILE A 23 11.07 5.52 1.06
C ILE A 23 11.75 4.53 2.01
N ALA A 24 11.72 3.24 1.65
CA ALA A 24 12.42 2.18 2.34
C ALA A 24 12.99 1.16 1.35
N LEU A 25 14.08 0.51 1.72
CA LEU A 25 14.61 -0.66 1.02
C LEU A 25 14.20 -1.94 1.75
N ALA A 26 13.63 -2.89 1.00
CA ALA A 26 13.30 -4.23 1.47
C ALA A 26 14.30 -5.23 0.88
N GLN A 27 15.19 -5.76 1.73
CA GLN A 27 16.17 -6.76 1.32
C GLN A 27 15.54 -8.15 1.40
N LEU A 28 15.54 -8.86 0.28
CA LEU A 28 15.09 -10.25 0.21
C LEU A 28 16.07 -11.17 0.97
N ALA A 29 15.57 -12.26 1.54
CA ALA A 29 16.40 -13.27 2.20
C ALA A 29 17.32 -14.03 1.23
N TRP A 30 16.95 -14.10 -0.05
CA TRP A 30 17.79 -14.62 -1.12
C TRP A 30 17.47 -13.92 -2.46
N PRO A 31 18.40 -13.93 -3.42
CA PRO A 31 18.15 -13.37 -4.75
C PRO A 31 17.01 -14.08 -5.48
N VAL A 32 16.21 -13.32 -6.24
CA VAL A 32 15.22 -13.88 -7.17
C VAL A 32 15.86 -14.15 -8.53
N THR A 33 15.42 -15.23 -9.17
CA THR A 33 15.80 -15.52 -10.56
C THR A 33 14.96 -14.66 -11.50
N PHE A 34 15.61 -13.91 -12.37
CA PHE A 34 14.91 -13.13 -13.40
C PHE A 34 14.25 -14.03 -14.43
N SER A 35 13.10 -13.58 -14.93
CA SER A 35 12.29 -14.28 -15.92
C SER A 35 11.50 -13.26 -16.74
N ALA A 36 10.71 -13.73 -17.70
CA ALA A 36 9.80 -12.85 -18.44
C ALA A 36 8.79 -12.10 -17.54
N ALA A 37 8.49 -12.64 -16.35
CA ALA A 37 7.55 -12.03 -15.40
C ALA A 37 8.25 -11.29 -14.24
N ILE A 38 9.58 -11.41 -14.09
CA ILE A 38 10.34 -10.80 -12.98
C ILE A 38 11.55 -10.10 -13.57
N LEU A 39 11.48 -8.78 -13.67
CA LEU A 39 12.54 -7.92 -14.18
C LEU A 39 12.73 -6.71 -13.27
N PRO A 40 13.96 -6.18 -13.14
CA PRO A 40 14.21 -4.95 -12.41
C PRO A 40 13.67 -3.73 -13.17
N VAL A 41 13.32 -2.68 -12.43
CA VAL A 41 13.02 -1.36 -12.98
C VAL A 41 14.24 -0.45 -12.87
N CYS A 42 14.44 0.43 -13.84
CA CYS A 42 15.49 1.44 -13.78
C CYS A 42 15.10 2.55 -12.80
N LEU A 43 16.03 2.95 -11.93
CA LEU A 43 15.88 4.16 -11.14
C LEU A 43 16.13 5.39 -12.02
N PRO A 44 15.37 6.48 -11.84
CA PRO A 44 15.60 7.72 -12.58
C PRO A 44 16.96 8.33 -12.22
N SER A 45 17.53 9.10 -13.15
CA SER A 45 18.68 9.95 -12.84
C SER A 45 18.31 10.96 -11.75
N PRO A 46 19.21 11.32 -10.82
CA PRO A 46 18.94 12.31 -9.76
C PRO A 46 18.45 13.67 -10.28
N ASN A 47 18.80 14.01 -11.54
CA ASN A 47 18.45 15.29 -12.17
C ASN A 47 17.30 15.14 -13.19
N LEU A 48 16.63 13.99 -13.25
CA LEU A 48 15.49 13.80 -14.13
C LEU A 48 14.32 14.66 -13.66
N ASN A 49 13.80 15.49 -14.56
CA ASN A 49 12.60 16.29 -14.32
C ASN A 49 11.50 15.86 -15.30
N PHE A 50 10.26 15.78 -14.82
CA PHE A 50 9.09 15.48 -15.63
C PHE A 50 8.32 16.79 -15.88
N PRO A 51 8.30 17.35 -17.10
CA PRO A 51 7.55 18.56 -17.39
C PRO A 51 6.05 18.40 -17.11
N PRO A 52 5.33 19.49 -16.80
CA PRO A 52 3.87 19.46 -16.72
C PRO A 52 3.25 18.90 -18.00
N GLY A 53 2.24 18.04 -17.84
CA GLY A 53 1.60 17.33 -18.96
C GLY A 53 2.30 16.04 -19.37
N THR A 54 3.40 15.65 -18.71
CA THR A 54 4.00 14.32 -18.90
C THR A 54 3.00 13.23 -18.52
N ARG A 55 2.75 12.29 -19.43
CA ARG A 55 1.87 11.16 -19.18
C ARG A 55 2.61 10.08 -18.38
N CYS A 56 2.17 9.87 -17.14
CA CYS A 56 2.68 8.83 -16.25
C CYS A 56 1.62 7.75 -16.02
N VAL A 57 2.05 6.54 -15.64
CA VAL A 57 1.16 5.43 -15.27
C VAL A 57 1.63 4.87 -13.93
N ALA A 58 0.69 4.67 -13.02
CA ALA A 58 0.88 3.92 -11.78
C ALA A 58 -0.05 2.71 -11.77
N THR A 59 0.39 1.59 -11.20
CA THR A 59 -0.37 0.35 -11.13
C THR A 59 -0.28 -0.23 -9.72
N GLY A 60 -1.33 -0.88 -9.23
CA GLY A 60 -1.32 -1.52 -7.92
C GLY A 60 -2.60 -2.32 -7.65
N TRP A 61 -2.70 -2.86 -6.44
CA TRP A 61 -3.84 -3.63 -5.95
C TRP A 61 -4.68 -2.87 -4.90
N GLY A 62 -4.58 -1.53 -4.88
CA GLY A 62 -5.35 -0.70 -3.96
C GLY A 62 -6.85 -0.68 -4.29
N ASP A 63 -7.64 -0.08 -3.39
CA ASP A 63 -9.07 0.15 -3.61
C ASP A 63 -9.29 0.97 -4.88
N ILE A 64 -10.28 0.55 -5.67
CA ILE A 64 -10.71 1.23 -6.91
C ILE A 64 -11.91 2.14 -6.67
N ARG A 65 -12.53 2.06 -5.49
CA ARG A 65 -13.62 2.92 -5.04
C ARG A 65 -13.03 4.11 -4.30
N GLU A 66 -13.65 5.26 -4.46
CA GLU A 66 -13.34 6.45 -3.66
C GLU A 66 -14.13 6.36 -2.35
N GLY A 67 -13.44 6.26 -1.20
CA GLY A 67 -14.06 6.22 0.13
C GLY A 67 -14.47 4.82 0.63
N GLY A 68 -13.63 3.80 0.41
CA GLY A 68 -13.85 2.39 0.77
C GLY A 68 -14.74 2.15 1.99
N GLU A 69 -15.88 1.51 1.74
CA GLU A 69 -16.84 1.12 2.77
C GLU A 69 -16.24 -0.01 3.61
N GLU A 70 -16.06 0.22 4.90
CA GLU A 70 -15.83 -0.84 5.87
C GLU A 70 -17.09 -1.71 5.89
N GLU A 71 -16.97 -2.98 5.51
CA GLU A 71 -18.03 -3.96 5.71
C GLU A 71 -18.23 -4.16 7.23
N GLU A 72 -19.10 -3.36 7.84
CA GLU A 72 -19.66 -3.67 9.15
C GLU A 72 -20.58 -4.90 8.98
N GLU A 73 -20.10 -6.06 9.41
CA GLU A 73 -20.97 -7.19 9.73
C GLU A 73 -21.82 -6.80 10.96
N GLU A 74 -22.90 -6.04 10.75
CA GLU A 74 -23.92 -5.84 11.76
C GLU A 74 -24.71 -7.15 11.93
N GLY A 75 -24.26 -7.95 12.90
CA GLY A 75 -25.16 -8.86 13.60
C GLY A 75 -26.21 -8.04 14.34
N VAL A 76 -27.34 -7.78 13.69
CA VAL A 76 -28.50 -7.07 14.25
C VAL A 76 -28.98 -7.80 15.50
N GLY A 77 -28.76 -7.17 16.65
CA GLY A 77 -29.42 -7.51 17.91
C GLY A 77 -30.88 -7.07 17.86
N GLU A 78 -31.81 -8.03 17.94
CA GLU A 78 -33.23 -7.75 18.04
C GLU A 78 -33.55 -7.08 19.39
N ARG A 79 -34.04 -5.84 19.35
CA ARG A 79 -34.82 -5.24 20.44
C ARG A 79 -36.16 -4.76 19.91
N GLY A 80 -37.18 -5.58 20.14
CA GLY A 80 -38.59 -5.19 20.15
C GLY A 80 -39.34 -6.27 20.94
N GLY A 81 -40.28 -6.00 21.83
CA GLY A 81 -40.93 -4.77 22.27
C GLY A 81 -42.05 -5.16 23.25
N GLY A 82 -42.53 -4.18 24.02
CA GLY A 82 -43.85 -4.08 24.66
C GLY A 82 -44.50 -5.31 25.33
N GLY A 83 -44.70 -5.23 26.65
CA GLY A 83 -45.55 -6.15 27.40
C GLY A 83 -46.13 -5.55 28.70
N SER A 84 -47.37 -5.06 28.58
CA SER A 84 -48.49 -5.00 29.55
C SER A 84 -48.25 -5.14 31.07
N GLY A 85 -48.89 -4.25 31.84
CA GLY A 85 -49.76 -4.66 32.95
C GLY A 85 -49.65 -3.89 34.27
N GLY A 86 -50.80 -3.37 34.75
CA GLY A 86 -51.07 -3.10 36.16
C GLY A 86 -50.85 -1.67 36.64
#